data_AF-A0A7K5TZR8-F1
#
_entry.id   AF-A0A7K5TZR8-F1
#
_cell.length_a   1.000
_cell.length_b   1.000
_cell.length_c   1.000
_cell.angle_alpha   90.00
_cell.angle_beta   90.00
_cell.angle_gamma   90.00
#
_symmetry.space_group_name_H-M   'P 1'
#
loop_
_entity.id
_entity.type
_entity.pdbx_description
1 polymer ?
#
loop_
_entity_poly.entity_id
_entity_poly.type
_entity_poly.pdbx_seq_one_letter_code
_entity_poly.pdbx_strand_id
1 'polypeptide(L)'
;WVFLHEKAYQVRDTSIESSVVTKVKGVGRYAGQVLDTADYVTPPQGTSVFVVVTKQIRTEDQAQDVCPEGEAAFRCSADRDCRGLSPATSNGMLTGRCVPYNATLSTCEIQGWCPPEVDTVDVPIMLEAENFTLLIKNSIRFPLFGFEKTNLPPPGSGVELGRCRFHPQ
;
A
#
# COMPACT_ATOMS: atom_id res chain seq x y z
N TRP A 1 26.95 -25.61 -30.38
CA TRP A 1 26.95 -24.55 -29.37
C TRP A 1 26.84 -23.16 -30.01
N VAL A 2 27.90 -22.61 -30.62
CA VAL A 2 27.97 -21.21 -31.10
C VAL A 2 26.84 -20.79 -32.05
N PHE A 3 26.56 -21.55 -33.12
CA PHE A 3 25.53 -21.12 -34.09
C PHE A 3 24.10 -21.43 -33.65
N LEU A 4 23.85 -22.62 -33.09
CA LEU A 4 22.48 -23.06 -32.76
C LEU A 4 22.02 -22.61 -31.37
N HIS A 5 22.84 -22.79 -30.34
CA HIS A 5 22.49 -22.45 -28.96
C HIS A 5 22.59 -20.94 -28.73
N GLU A 6 23.77 -20.36 -29.06
CA GLU A 6 24.00 -18.93 -28.87
C GLU A 6 23.36 -18.06 -29.97
N LYS A 7 22.82 -18.65 -31.03
CA LYS A 7 22.17 -17.92 -32.14
C LYS A 7 23.03 -16.77 -32.68
N ALA A 8 24.34 -16.99 -32.82
CA ALA A 8 25.29 -15.95 -33.24
C ALA A 8 25.03 -15.36 -34.65
N TYR A 9 24.16 -16.01 -35.44
CA TYR A 9 23.67 -15.51 -36.73
C TYR A 9 22.56 -14.46 -36.61
N GLN A 10 22.05 -14.18 -35.40
CA GLN A 10 20.98 -13.23 -35.13
C GLN A 10 21.51 -11.98 -34.42
N VAL A 11 21.03 -10.81 -34.82
CA VAL A 11 21.21 -9.58 -34.05
C VAL A 11 20.28 -9.61 -32.83
N ARG A 12 20.75 -9.14 -31.68
CA ARG A 12 19.98 -9.08 -30.43
C ARG A 12 19.78 -7.64 -30.00
N ASP A 13 18.54 -7.29 -29.67
CA ASP A 13 18.20 -6.03 -28.99
C ASP A 13 17.89 -6.34 -27.53
N THR A 14 18.60 -5.70 -26.62
CA THR A 14 18.40 -5.80 -25.16
C THR A 14 17.77 -4.54 -24.57
N SER A 15 17.63 -3.47 -25.35
CA SER A 15 17.09 -2.18 -24.92
C SER A 15 15.58 -2.13 -25.14
N ILE A 16 14.86 -2.98 -24.42
CA ILE A 16 13.40 -3.04 -24.50
C ILE A 16 12.78 -1.78 -23.88
N GLU A 17 11.87 -1.13 -24.62
CA GLU A 17 11.01 -0.08 -24.09
C GLU A 17 9.70 -0.72 -23.62
N SER A 18 9.23 -0.37 -22.42
CA SER A 18 8.03 -0.96 -21.82
C SER A 18 7.15 0.10 -21.17
N SER A 19 5.84 -0.03 -21.36
CA SER A 19 4.81 0.77 -20.72
C SER A 19 3.77 -0.14 -20.10
N VAL A 20 3.39 0.13 -18.85
CA VAL A 20 2.44 -0.67 -18.07
C VAL A 20 1.34 0.22 -17.53
N VAL A 21 0.09 -0.20 -17.74
CA VAL A 21 -1.10 0.40 -17.15
C VAL A 21 -1.87 -0.70 -16.42
N THR A 22 -2.22 -0.44 -15.16
CA THR A 22 -2.93 -1.37 -14.30
C THR A 22 -4.31 -0.84 -13.93
N LYS A 23 -5.25 -1.77 -13.69
CA LYS A 23 -6.57 -1.44 -13.15
C LYS A 23 -7.08 -2.58 -12.29
N VAL A 24 -7.34 -2.28 -11.02
CA VAL A 24 -7.98 -3.22 -10.10
C VAL A 24 -9.50 -3.08 -10.22
N LYS A 25 -10.22 -4.18 -10.02
CA LYS A 25 -11.68 -4.21 -9.87
C LYS A 25 -12.08 -5.19 -8.77
N GLY A 26 -13.01 -4.75 -7.95
CA GLY A 26 -13.57 -5.53 -6.85
C GLY A 26 -14.32 -4.62 -5.88
N VAL A 27 -15.18 -5.21 -5.06
CA VAL A 27 -15.88 -4.52 -3.99
C VAL A 27 -15.81 -5.42 -2.77
N GLY A 28 -15.47 -4.85 -1.62
CA GLY A 28 -15.37 -5.57 -0.36
C GLY A 28 -16.14 -4.90 0.75
N ARG A 29 -16.32 -5.60 1.88
CA ARG A 29 -16.91 -5.00 3.09
C ARG A 29 -15.85 -4.93 4.17
N TYR A 30 -15.70 -3.75 4.77
CA TYR A 30 -14.76 -3.52 5.85
C TYR A 30 -15.36 -2.56 6.88
N ALA A 31 -15.26 -2.89 8.16
CA ALA A 31 -15.78 -2.06 9.26
C ALA A 31 -17.25 -1.59 9.06
N GLY A 32 -18.11 -2.45 8.49
CA GLY A 32 -19.52 -2.12 8.22
C GLY A 32 -19.77 -1.23 6.99
N GLN A 33 -18.72 -0.85 6.27
CA GLN A 33 -18.77 -0.05 5.05
C GLN A 33 -18.46 -0.91 3.82
N VAL A 34 -18.96 -0.49 2.67
CA VAL A 34 -18.61 -1.07 1.37
C VAL A 34 -17.46 -0.25 0.80
N LEU A 35 -16.35 -0.91 0.45
CA LEU A 35 -15.18 -0.29 -0.14
C LEU A 35 -15.03 -0.67 -1.61
N ASP A 36 -14.72 0.30 -2.45
CA ASP A 36 -14.44 0.12 -3.87
C ASP A 36 -12.97 0.46 -4.22
N THR A 37 -12.66 0.41 -5.51
CA THR A 37 -11.30 0.64 -6.01
C THR A 37 -10.72 2.00 -5.62
N ALA A 38 -11.53 3.04 -5.42
CA ALA A 38 -11.06 4.35 -5.00
C ALA A 38 -10.67 4.38 -3.51
N ASP A 39 -11.20 3.46 -2.70
CA ASP A 39 -10.93 3.40 -1.26
C ASP A 39 -9.67 2.58 -0.95
N TYR A 40 -9.53 1.40 -1.58
CA TYR A 40 -8.48 0.45 -1.21
C TYR A 40 -7.26 0.45 -2.15
N VAL A 41 -7.28 1.13 -3.30
CA VAL A 41 -6.11 1.19 -4.20
C VAL A 41 -5.33 2.48 -4.01
N THR A 42 -4.05 2.35 -3.69
CA THR A 42 -3.16 3.50 -3.58
C THR A 42 -1.78 3.24 -4.21
N PRO A 43 -1.21 4.19 -4.98
CA PRO A 43 -1.84 5.42 -5.45
C PRO A 43 -2.76 5.12 -6.66
N PRO A 44 -3.74 5.99 -7.00
CA PRO A 44 -4.85 5.62 -7.90
C PRO A 44 -4.52 5.67 -9.39
N GLN A 45 -3.31 6.08 -9.80
CA GLN A 45 -2.99 6.37 -11.21
C GLN A 45 -2.87 5.13 -12.10
N GLY A 46 -2.88 3.92 -11.53
CA GLY A 46 -2.79 2.68 -12.31
C GLY A 46 -1.43 2.48 -12.97
N THR A 47 -0.35 2.82 -12.26
CA THR A 47 1.03 2.59 -12.73
C THR A 47 1.44 1.13 -12.58
N SER A 48 2.71 0.80 -12.85
CA SER A 48 3.26 -0.53 -12.57
C SER A 48 3.33 -0.87 -11.09
N VAL A 49 3.18 0.12 -10.19
CA VAL A 49 3.22 -0.07 -8.74
C VAL A 49 1.95 0.49 -8.13
N PHE A 50 1.29 -0.34 -7.32
CA PHE A 50 0.10 0.00 -6.55
C PHE A 50 -0.01 -0.95 -5.36
N VAL A 51 -0.81 -0.56 -4.37
CA VAL A 51 -1.13 -1.34 -3.18
C VAL A 51 -2.64 -1.55 -3.13
N VAL A 52 -3.06 -2.75 -2.75
CA VAL A 52 -4.43 -3.05 -2.36
C VAL A 52 -4.45 -3.13 -0.84
N VAL A 53 -5.09 -2.17 -0.18
CA VAL A 53 -5.23 -2.11 1.27
C VAL A 53 -6.22 -3.20 1.71
N THR A 54 -5.75 -4.15 2.49
CA THR A 54 -6.55 -5.30 2.97
C THR A 54 -6.87 -5.24 4.45
N LYS A 55 -6.17 -4.39 5.21
CA LYS A 55 -6.34 -4.19 6.65
C LYS A 55 -6.09 -2.71 6.97
N GLN A 56 -6.92 -2.11 7.83
CA GLN A 56 -6.78 -0.70 8.21
C GLN A 56 -7.12 -0.50 9.69
N ILE A 57 -6.21 0.15 10.42
CA ILE A 57 -6.49 0.73 11.72
C ILE A 57 -6.90 2.18 11.48
N ARG A 58 -8.06 2.59 12.00
CA ARG A 58 -8.59 3.94 11.83
C ARG A 58 -8.59 4.66 13.17
N THR A 59 -8.01 5.85 13.19
CA THR A 59 -8.10 6.79 14.30
C THR A 59 -8.88 8.00 13.82
N GLU A 60 -10.19 7.95 14.05
CA GLU A 60 -11.14 8.97 13.58
C GLU A 60 -11.06 10.25 14.43
N ASP A 61 -11.59 11.35 13.88
CA ASP A 61 -11.77 12.63 14.58
C ASP A 61 -10.50 13.23 15.21
N GLN A 62 -9.33 12.96 14.62
CA GLN A 62 -8.09 13.57 15.09
C GLN A 62 -8.10 15.09 14.88
N ALA A 63 -7.66 15.81 15.90
CA ALA A 63 -7.47 17.26 15.88
C ALA A 63 -6.06 17.61 16.35
N GLN A 64 -5.58 18.81 15.96
CA GLN A 64 -4.33 19.34 16.51
C GLN A 64 -4.56 19.80 17.95
N ASP A 65 -4.04 19.03 18.89
CA ASP A 65 -4.19 19.28 20.33
C ASP A 65 -3.02 18.67 21.12
N VAL A 66 -3.15 18.66 22.44
CA VAL A 66 -2.22 18.08 23.40
C VAL A 66 -2.88 16.88 24.09
N CYS A 67 -2.24 15.72 24.04
CA CYS A 67 -2.79 14.47 24.57
C CYS A 67 -1.69 13.53 25.10
N PRO A 68 -2.04 12.56 25.96
CA PRO A 68 -1.10 11.51 26.39
C PRO A 68 -0.72 10.60 25.21
N GLU A 69 0.55 10.21 25.11
CA GLU A 69 1.04 9.25 24.12
C GLU A 69 0.47 7.84 24.35
N GLY A 70 0.17 7.11 23.27
CA GLY A 70 -0.48 5.79 23.31
C GLY A 70 0.47 4.60 23.48
N GLU A 71 1.75 4.79 23.15
CA GLU A 71 2.74 3.73 23.15
C GLU A 71 3.35 3.45 24.54
N ALA A 72 3.53 2.16 24.86
CA ALA A 72 4.10 1.73 26.13
C ALA A 72 5.53 2.22 26.39
N ALA A 73 6.29 2.52 25.32
CA ALA A 73 7.64 3.06 25.40
C ALA A 73 7.72 4.45 26.06
N PHE A 74 6.61 5.20 26.07
CA PHE A 74 6.51 6.55 26.63
C PHE A 74 5.87 6.58 28.02
N ARG A 75 5.81 5.44 28.71
CA ARG A 75 5.38 5.37 30.11
C ARG A 75 6.30 6.23 30.98
N CYS A 76 5.70 7.08 31.80
CA CYS A 76 6.42 7.99 32.69
C CYS A 76 5.87 7.88 34.12
N SER A 77 6.69 8.27 35.10
CA SER A 77 6.27 8.47 36.49
C SER A 77 6.40 9.93 36.93
N ALA A 78 7.26 10.70 36.26
CA ALA A 78 7.43 12.14 36.48
C ALA A 78 7.78 12.87 35.17
N ASP A 79 7.54 14.19 35.14
CA ASP A 79 7.82 15.06 33.97
C ASP A 79 9.25 14.94 33.43
N ARG A 80 10.22 14.69 34.31
CA ARG A 80 11.63 14.51 33.91
C ARG A 80 11.86 13.31 33.01
N ASP A 81 11.03 12.27 33.11
CA ASP A 81 11.15 11.07 32.30
C ASP A 81 10.81 11.37 30.83
N CYS A 82 10.03 12.44 30.59
CA CYS A 82 9.64 12.91 29.28
C CYS A 82 10.63 13.94 28.69
N ARG A 83 11.67 14.32 29.43
CA ARG A 83 12.68 15.29 28.98
C ARG A 83 13.89 14.53 28.46
N GLY A 84 14.17 14.64 27.15
CA GLY A 84 15.32 13.99 26.50
C GLY A 84 15.00 12.70 25.75
N LEU A 85 13.72 12.31 25.69
CA LEU A 85 13.25 11.30 24.75
C LEU A 85 13.31 11.86 23.32
N SER A 86 13.66 10.99 22.36
CA SER A 86 13.79 11.38 20.96
C SER A 86 12.40 11.66 20.36
N PRO A 87 12.16 12.84 19.76
CA PRO A 87 10.91 13.13 19.05
C PRO A 87 10.69 12.22 17.84
N ALA A 88 11.75 11.59 17.32
CA ALA A 88 11.69 10.80 16.09
C ALA A 88 10.89 9.49 16.23
N THR A 89 10.60 9.05 17.46
CA THR A 89 9.86 7.81 17.74
C THR A 89 8.49 8.06 18.38
N SER A 90 8.10 9.32 18.60
CA SER A 90 6.80 9.68 19.18
C SER A 90 5.80 10.03 18.08
N ASN A 91 4.51 9.86 18.37
CA ASN A 91 3.42 10.26 17.48
C ASN A 91 3.23 11.79 17.43
N GLY A 92 3.95 12.55 18.26
CA GLY A 92 3.93 14.01 18.26
C GLY A 92 5.17 14.65 18.90
N MET A 93 5.10 15.96 19.14
CA MET A 93 6.16 16.68 19.83
C MET A 93 5.95 16.58 21.35
N LEU A 94 6.92 16.00 22.06
CA LEU A 94 6.86 15.88 23.53
C LEU A 94 6.84 17.26 24.20
N THR A 95 5.86 17.51 25.07
CA THR A 95 5.77 18.75 25.87
C THR A 95 6.71 18.70 27.09
N GLY A 96 7.16 17.50 27.46
CA GLY A 96 7.99 17.25 28.63
C GLY A 96 7.19 17.11 29.94
N ARG A 97 5.88 16.91 29.85
CA ARG A 97 4.99 16.62 30.99
C ARG A 97 4.59 15.15 31.01
N CYS A 98 4.41 14.59 32.20
CA CYS A 98 3.89 13.25 32.42
C CYS A 98 2.41 13.35 32.83
N VAL A 99 1.52 12.77 32.04
CA VAL A 99 0.07 12.89 32.22
C VAL A 99 -0.58 11.51 32.28
N PRO A 100 -1.71 11.36 33.00
CA PRO A 100 -2.42 10.10 33.05
C PRO A 100 -3.03 9.76 31.68
N TYR A 101 -2.67 8.61 31.13
CA TYR A 101 -3.32 8.04 29.94
C TYR A 101 -4.60 7.30 30.33
N ASN A 102 -4.55 6.52 31.41
CA ASN A 102 -5.71 5.90 32.05
C ASN A 102 -5.53 5.87 33.58
N ALA A 103 -6.44 5.23 34.32
CA ALA A 103 -6.40 5.20 35.78
C ALA A 103 -5.12 4.58 36.39
N THR A 104 -4.40 3.73 35.65
CA THR A 104 -3.22 2.98 36.14
C THR A 104 -1.93 3.30 35.39
N LEU A 105 -2.02 3.99 34.25
CA LEU A 105 -0.92 4.26 33.33
C LEU A 105 -0.81 5.77 33.09
N SER A 106 0.39 6.30 33.28
CA SER A 106 0.77 7.65 32.86
C SER A 106 1.78 7.57 31.72
N THR A 107 1.62 8.43 30.72
CA THR A 107 2.50 8.52 29.56
C THR A 107 2.88 9.98 29.31
N CYS A 108 3.94 10.18 28.54
CA CYS A 108 4.38 11.51 28.18
C CYS A 108 3.33 12.23 27.34
N GLU A 109 3.12 13.51 27.65
CA GLU A 109 2.22 14.39 26.91
C GLU A 109 2.89 14.84 25.61
N ILE A 110 2.13 14.75 24.52
CA ILE A 110 2.55 15.13 23.17
C ILE A 110 1.63 16.21 22.62
N GLN A 111 2.19 17.09 21.78
CA GLN A 111 1.45 18.02 20.95
C GLN A 111 1.47 17.49 19.50
N GLY A 112 0.30 17.28 18.92
CA GLY A 112 0.18 16.69 17.59
C GLY A 112 -1.27 16.32 17.24
N TRP A 113 -1.43 15.29 16.43
CA TRP A 113 -2.75 14.74 16.11
C TRP A 113 -3.26 13.89 17.26
N CYS A 114 -4.34 14.35 17.90
CA CYS A 114 -4.94 13.73 19.07
C CYS A 114 -6.38 13.27 18.78
N PRO A 115 -6.79 12.07 19.25
CA PRO A 115 -5.99 11.10 20.01
C PRO A 115 -4.94 10.38 19.14
N PRO A 116 -3.82 9.90 19.71
CA PRO A 116 -2.82 9.14 18.96
C PRO A 116 -3.36 7.78 18.52
N GLU A 117 -2.72 7.19 17.51
CA GLU A 117 -3.09 5.86 17.01
C GLU A 117 -2.90 4.77 18.09
N VAL A 118 -3.81 3.80 18.12
CA VAL A 118 -3.72 2.64 19.03
C VAL A 118 -3.56 1.35 18.22
N ASP A 119 -2.31 0.91 18.07
CA ASP A 119 -1.94 -0.30 17.28
C ASP A 119 -2.04 -1.61 18.08
N THR A 120 -2.71 -1.59 19.24
CA THR A 120 -2.93 -2.80 20.05
C THR A 120 -4.25 -3.52 19.73
N VAL A 121 -5.04 -2.97 18.80
CA VAL A 121 -6.35 -3.49 18.44
C VAL A 121 -6.23 -4.51 17.31
N ASP A 122 -6.79 -5.70 17.51
CA ASP A 122 -6.90 -6.68 16.44
C ASP A 122 -8.04 -6.30 15.48
N VAL A 123 -7.68 -5.73 14.33
CA VAL A 123 -8.64 -5.41 13.27
C VAL A 123 -8.67 -6.51 12.20
N PRO A 124 -9.86 -6.86 11.68
CA PRO A 124 -9.99 -7.93 10.70
C PRO A 124 -9.34 -7.56 9.35
N ILE A 125 -9.24 -8.55 8.47
CA ILE A 125 -8.78 -8.40 7.08
C ILE A 125 -10.01 -8.43 6.15
N MET A 126 -9.99 -7.64 5.08
CA MET A 126 -10.98 -7.68 4.01
C MET A 126 -10.78 -8.93 3.13
N LEU A 127 -11.45 -10.03 3.48
CA LEU A 127 -11.31 -11.33 2.82
C LEU A 127 -11.75 -11.28 1.34
N GLU A 128 -12.70 -10.41 0.99
CA GLU A 128 -13.18 -10.25 -0.38
C GLU A 128 -12.07 -9.81 -1.36
N ALA A 129 -10.99 -9.21 -0.84
CA ALA A 129 -9.84 -8.79 -1.64
C ALA A 129 -9.16 -9.96 -2.39
N GLU A 130 -9.27 -11.20 -1.88
CA GLU A 130 -8.77 -12.40 -2.55
C GLU A 130 -9.43 -12.63 -3.91
N ASN A 131 -10.68 -12.15 -4.08
CA ASN A 131 -11.46 -12.31 -5.31
C ASN A 131 -11.37 -11.10 -6.25
N PHE A 132 -10.59 -10.08 -5.91
CA PHE A 132 -10.40 -8.92 -6.78
C PHE A 132 -9.65 -9.31 -8.06
N THR A 133 -9.85 -8.53 -9.10
CA THR A 133 -9.21 -8.75 -10.41
C THR A 133 -8.26 -7.61 -10.72
N LEU A 134 -7.12 -7.95 -11.32
CA LEU A 134 -6.12 -7.01 -11.77
C LEU A 134 -5.96 -7.14 -13.29
N LEU A 135 -6.31 -6.07 -14.01
CA LEU A 135 -5.97 -5.93 -15.41
C LEU A 135 -4.56 -5.33 -15.51
N ILE A 136 -3.67 -6.01 -16.22
CA ILE A 136 -2.34 -5.50 -16.58
C ILE A 136 -2.32 -5.33 -18.10
N LYS A 137 -2.24 -4.09 -18.58
CA LYS A 137 -1.97 -3.77 -19.98
C LYS A 137 -0.49 -3.42 -20.09
N ASN A 138 0.28 -4.30 -20.71
CA ASN A 138 1.69 -4.07 -21.00
C ASN A 138 1.90 -3.94 -22.52
N SER A 139 2.62 -2.89 -22.91
CA SER A 139 3.06 -2.62 -24.27
C SER A 139 4.58 -2.59 -24.29
N ILE A 140 5.18 -3.35 -25.19
CA ILE A 140 6.63 -3.45 -25.36
C ILE A 140 7.04 -3.01 -26.77
N ARG A 141 8.26 -2.49 -26.88
CA ARG A 141 8.89 -2.13 -28.14
C ARG A 141 10.36 -2.54 -28.15
N PHE A 142 10.79 -3.12 -29.26
CA PHE A 142 12.20 -3.38 -29.58
C PHE A 142 12.62 -2.41 -30.69
N PRO A 143 13.23 -1.27 -30.35
CA PRO A 143 13.48 -0.19 -31.29
C PRO A 143 14.38 -0.61 -32.46
N LEU A 144 15.36 -1.50 -32.21
CA LEU A 144 16.30 -1.95 -33.25
C LEU A 144 15.59 -2.63 -34.43
N PHE A 145 14.44 -3.25 -34.17
CA PHE A 145 13.66 -3.97 -35.17
C PHE A 145 12.37 -3.25 -35.57
N GLY A 146 12.08 -2.08 -35.00
CA GLY A 146 10.79 -1.40 -35.17
C GLY A 146 9.59 -2.26 -34.77
N PHE A 147 9.79 -3.18 -33.82
CA PHE A 147 8.77 -4.14 -33.40
C PHE A 147 8.03 -3.63 -32.17
N GLU A 148 6.70 -3.74 -32.19
CA GLU A 148 5.82 -3.40 -31.06
C GLU A 148 4.82 -4.52 -30.82
N LYS A 149 4.50 -4.78 -29.54
CA LYS A 149 3.47 -5.75 -29.17
C LYS A 149 2.85 -5.41 -27.82
N THR A 150 1.60 -5.82 -27.62
CA THR A 150 0.92 -5.74 -26.33
C THR A 150 0.49 -7.11 -25.87
N ASN A 151 0.35 -7.31 -24.55
CA ASN A 151 -0.16 -8.54 -23.96
C ASN A 151 -1.68 -8.71 -24.12
N LEU A 152 -2.38 -7.69 -24.64
CA LEU A 152 -3.81 -7.80 -24.93
C LEU A 152 -4.05 -8.61 -26.20
N PRO A 153 -5.11 -9.44 -26.21
CA PRO A 153 -5.45 -10.22 -27.39
C PRO A 153 -5.81 -9.29 -28.56
N PRO A 154 -5.47 -9.68 -29.81
CA PRO A 154 -5.75 -8.85 -30.97
C PRO A 154 -7.26 -8.68 -31.20
N PRO A 155 -7.70 -7.58 -31.86
CA PRO A 155 -9.09 -7.40 -32.22
C PRO A 155 -9.61 -8.60 -33.03
N GLY A 156 -10.79 -9.12 -32.69
CA GLY A 156 -11.40 -10.26 -33.38
C GLY A 156 -10.92 -11.65 -32.93
N SER A 157 -10.06 -11.74 -31.91
CA SER A 157 -9.58 -13.01 -31.34
C SER A 157 -10.64 -13.85 -30.60
N GLY A 158 -11.86 -13.33 -30.42
CA GLY A 158 -12.94 -14.00 -29.68
C GLY A 158 -12.72 -14.08 -28.16
N VAL A 159 -11.60 -13.55 -27.64
CA VAL A 159 -11.31 -13.54 -26.21
C VAL A 159 -12.12 -12.46 -25.51
N GLU A 160 -13.10 -12.87 -24.71
CA GLU A 160 -13.89 -11.98 -23.86
C GLU A 160 -13.10 -11.61 -22.59
N LEU A 161 -12.48 -10.42 -22.59
CA LEU A 161 -11.81 -9.86 -21.41
C LEU A 161 -12.71 -9.78 -20.17
N GLY A 162 -14.05 -9.75 -20.37
CA GLY A 162 -15.01 -9.68 -19.27
C GLY A 162 -15.20 -10.99 -18.49
N ARG A 163 -14.71 -12.13 -19.00
CA ARG A 163 -14.91 -13.45 -18.38
C ARG A 163 -13.62 -14.25 -18.18
N CYS A 164 -12.51 -13.83 -18.78
CA CYS A 164 -11.25 -14.55 -18.66
C CYS A 164 -10.68 -14.48 -17.22
N ARG A 165 -10.07 -15.57 -16.77
CA ARG A 165 -9.20 -15.61 -15.60
C ARG A 165 -7.84 -16.14 -16.04
N PHE A 166 -6.78 -15.44 -15.67
CA PHE A 166 -5.42 -15.87 -16.00
C PHE A 166 -5.11 -17.20 -15.32
N HIS A 167 -4.51 -18.13 -16.07
CA HIS A 167 -3.92 -19.35 -15.56
C HIS A 167 -2.60 -19.60 -16.32
N PRO A 168 -1.52 -20.05 -15.66
CA PRO A 168 -0.24 -20.29 -16.33
C PRO A 168 -0.23 -21.47 -17.30
N GLN A 169 -1.17 -22.42 -17.17
CA GLN A 169 -1.31 -23.62 -18.02
C GLN A 169 -2.57 -23.55 -18.88
#